data_AF-A0A3D5BVN7-F1
#
_entry.id   AF-A0A3D5BVN7-F1
#
_cell.length_a   1.000
_cell.length_b   1.000
_cell.length_c   1.000
_cell.angle_alpha   90.00
_cell.angle_beta   90.00
_cell.angle_gamma   90.00
#
_symmetry.space_group_name_H-M   'P 1'
#
loop_
_entity.id
_entity.type
_entity.pdbx_description
1 polymer ?
#
loop_
_entity_poly.entity_id
_entity_poly.type
_entity_poly.pdbx_seq_one_letter_code
_entity_poly.pdbx_strand_id
1 'polypeptide(L)'
;MEKDSEKNSEKKNSNSDDRRAAFSAMTLAWELGYMISIPLVALALGGRFLDKKLGTEPFLLLAGVCLAIIISSYMVYKKTTDIINKK
;
A
#
# COMPACT_ATOMS: atom_id res chain seq x y z
N MET A 1 13.68 17.42 -49.79
CA MET A 1 13.67 15.98 -49.47
C MET A 1 14.42 15.62 -48.19
N GLU A 2 15.21 16.52 -47.58
CA GLU A 2 16.00 16.20 -46.37
C GLU A 2 15.29 16.51 -45.03
N LYS A 3 14.18 17.27 -45.04
CA LYS A 3 13.48 17.73 -43.82
C LYS A 3 12.45 16.76 -43.23
N ASP A 4 12.14 15.67 -43.91
CA ASP A 4 11.15 14.69 -43.44
C ASP A 4 11.77 13.59 -42.57
N SER A 5 13.11 13.54 -42.50
CA SER A 5 13.87 12.51 -41.78
C SER A 5 14.07 12.82 -40.29
N GLU A 6 14.06 14.10 -39.88
CA GLU A 6 14.24 14.48 -38.46
C GLU A 6 12.95 14.41 -37.64
N LYS A 7 11.78 14.55 -38.26
CA LYS A 7 10.50 14.63 -37.55
C LYS A 7 9.96 13.27 -37.06
N ASN A 8 10.61 12.17 -37.46
CA ASN A 8 10.19 10.80 -37.12
C ASN A 8 10.92 10.21 -35.89
N SER A 9 11.87 10.95 -35.31
CA SER A 9 12.64 10.50 -34.14
C SER A 9 12.03 10.92 -32.80
N GLU A 10 11.16 11.93 -32.77
CA GLU A 10 10.56 12.45 -31.53
C GLU A 10 9.24 11.77 -31.13
N LYS A 11 8.46 11.25 -32.09
CA LYS A 11 7.14 10.64 -31.80
C LYS A 11 7.18 9.23 -31.21
N LYS A 12 8.37 8.62 -31.10
CA LYS A 12 8.50 7.21 -30.68
C LYS A 12 8.71 7.03 -29.17
N ASN A 13 8.97 8.10 -28.41
CA ASN A 13 9.32 8.01 -26.99
C ASN A 13 8.15 8.20 -26.01
N SER A 14 7.07 8.89 -26.38
CA SER A 14 6.01 9.20 -25.40
C SER A 14 5.22 7.97 -24.93
N ASN A 15 4.89 7.03 -25.83
CA ASN A 15 4.07 5.87 -25.50
C ASN A 15 4.79 4.85 -24.61
N SER A 16 6.12 4.73 -24.73
CA SER A 16 6.92 3.84 -23.89
C SER A 16 7.08 4.38 -22.47
N ASP A 17 7.21 5.69 -22.32
CA ASP A 17 7.39 6.34 -21.02
C ASP A 17 6.08 6.35 -20.22
N ASP A 18 4.94 6.61 -20.87
CA ASP A 18 3.62 6.53 -20.26
C ASP A 18 3.30 5.10 -19.77
N ARG A 19 3.64 4.08 -20.55
CA ARG A 19 3.47 2.68 -20.15
C ARG A 19 4.35 2.32 -18.96
N ARG A 20 5.60 2.79 -18.91
CA ARG A 20 6.51 2.56 -17.78
C ARG A 20 6.01 3.27 -16.53
N ALA A 21 5.52 4.50 -16.65
CA ALA A 21 4.91 5.22 -15.54
C ALA A 21 3.66 4.51 -15.00
N ALA A 22 2.79 4.03 -15.89
CA ALA A 22 1.61 3.25 -15.51
C ALA A 22 1.98 1.93 -14.82
N PHE A 23 3.00 1.21 -15.31
CA PHE A 23 3.49 -0.02 -14.69
C PHE A 23 4.10 0.24 -13.31
N SER A 24 4.85 1.34 -13.15
CA SER A 24 5.39 1.78 -11.86
C SER A 24 4.27 2.11 -10.87
N ALA A 25 3.28 2.89 -11.30
CA ALA A 25 2.13 3.24 -10.45
C ALA A 25 1.32 2.00 -10.03
N MET A 26 1.17 1.03 -10.92
CA MET A 26 0.49 -0.24 -10.62
C MET A 26 1.28 -1.10 -9.63
N THR A 27 2.61 -1.16 -9.77
CA THR A 27 3.49 -1.86 -8.83
C THR A 27 3.41 -1.24 -7.44
N LEU A 28 3.43 0.09 -7.35
CA LEU A 28 3.29 0.83 -6.10
C LEU A 28 1.91 0.60 -5.45
N ALA A 29 0.84 0.62 -6.25
CA ALA A 29 -0.50 0.35 -5.75
C ALA A 29 -0.64 -1.09 -5.22
N TRP A 30 0.00 -2.05 -5.88
CA TRP A 30 0.07 -3.44 -5.41
C TRP A 30 0.84 -3.55 -4.09
N GLU A 31 1.98 -2.86 -4.00
CA GLU A 31 2.81 -2.80 -2.79
C GLU A 31 2.08 -2.24 -1.58
N LEU A 32 1.39 -1.11 -1.76
CA LEU A 32 0.56 -0.51 -0.71
C LEU A 32 -0.65 -1.40 -0.38
N GLY A 33 -1.25 -2.02 -1.39
CA GLY A 33 -2.40 -2.90 -1.24
C GLY A 33 -2.13 -4.06 -0.30
N TYR A 34 -1.05 -4.82 -0.51
CA TYR A 34 -0.73 -5.94 0.37
C TYR A 34 -0.23 -5.49 1.75
N MET A 35 0.48 -4.37 1.84
CA MET A 35 0.99 -3.86 3.12
C MET A 35 -0.14 -3.55 4.11
N ILE A 36 -1.30 -3.07 3.63
CA ILE A 36 -2.46 -2.74 4.45
C ILE A 36 -3.39 -3.94 4.59
N SER A 37 -3.66 -4.66 3.49
CA SER A 37 -4.66 -5.75 3.51
C SER A 37 -4.19 -6.97 4.30
N ILE A 38 -2.90 -7.32 4.28
CA ILE A 38 -2.38 -8.48 5.04
C ILE A 38 -2.66 -8.34 6.55
N PRO A 39 -2.21 -7.29 7.26
CA PRO A 39 -2.47 -7.17 8.69
C PRO A 39 -3.96 -6.99 9.00
N LEU A 40 -4.70 -6.31 8.12
CA LEU A 40 -6.14 -6.09 8.30
C LEU A 40 -6.91 -7.42 8.22
N VAL A 41 -6.66 -8.24 7.19
CA VAL A 41 -7.30 -9.55 7.03
C VAL A 41 -6.81 -10.54 8.09
N ALA A 42 -5.51 -10.52 8.43
CA ALA A 42 -4.96 -11.39 9.47
C ALA A 42 -5.59 -11.09 10.85
N LEU A 43 -5.73 -9.82 11.23
CA LEU A 43 -6.36 -9.42 12.48
C LEU A 43 -7.88 -9.61 12.44
N ALA A 44 -8.54 -9.38 11.30
CA ALA A 44 -9.97 -9.62 11.16
C ALA A 44 -10.32 -11.12 11.25
N LEU A 45 -9.56 -11.99 10.56
CA LEU A 45 -9.76 -13.44 10.63
C LEU A 45 -9.33 -14.01 11.98
N GLY A 46 -8.19 -13.55 12.53
CA GLY A 46 -7.72 -13.94 13.85
C GLY A 46 -8.70 -13.52 14.95
N GLY A 47 -9.18 -12.28 14.91
CA GLY A 47 -10.20 -11.76 15.82
C GLY A 47 -11.52 -12.53 15.70
N ARG A 48 -11.97 -12.82 14.47
CA ARG A 48 -13.19 -13.62 14.24
C ARG A 48 -13.07 -15.07 14.72
N PHE A 49 -11.90 -15.69 14.55
CA PHE A 49 -11.67 -17.05 15.04
C PHE A 49 -11.66 -17.10 16.58
N LEU A 50 -11.07 -16.09 17.21
CA LEU A 50 -11.01 -15.98 18.67
C LEU A 50 -12.38 -15.62 19.28
N ASP A 51 -13.16 -14.73 18.66
CA ASP A 51 -14.55 -14.42 19.03
C ASP A 51 -15.40 -15.70 19.01
N LYS A 52 -15.30 -16.50 17.93
CA LYS A 52 -16.00 -17.79 17.82
C LYS A 52 -15.61 -18.81 18.89
N LYS A 53 -14.36 -18.78 19.35
CA LYS A 53 -13.86 -19.71 20.39
C LYS A 53 -14.28 -19.27 21.79
N LEU A 54 -14.42 -17.96 22.02
CA LEU A 54 -14.74 -17.39 23.33
C LEU A 54 -16.24 -17.06 23.51
N GLY A 55 -17.05 -17.16 22.44
CA GLY A 55 -18.49 -16.93 22.51
C GLY A 55 -18.87 -15.45 22.66
N THR A 56 -17.90 -14.55 22.62
CA THR A 56 -18.15 -13.13 22.43
C THR A 56 -18.48 -12.92 20.95
N GLU A 57 -19.68 -12.46 20.63
CA GLU A 57 -19.97 -11.89 19.32
C GLU A 57 -20.23 -10.39 19.56
N PRO A 58 -19.64 -9.40 18.86
CA PRO A 58 -18.49 -9.36 17.95
C PRO A 58 -17.35 -8.46 18.52
N PHE A 59 -16.96 -8.66 19.78
CA PHE A 59 -16.08 -7.74 20.50
C PHE A 59 -14.59 -7.91 20.16
N LEU A 60 -14.10 -9.14 19.93
CA LEU A 60 -12.69 -9.35 19.56
C LEU A 60 -12.40 -8.91 18.13
N LEU A 61 -13.37 -9.01 17.22
CA LEU A 61 -13.24 -8.47 15.88
C LEU A 61 -13.06 -6.94 15.94
N LEU A 62 -13.85 -6.26 16.77
CA LEU A 62 -13.74 -4.82 17.00
C LEU A 62 -12.43 -4.44 17.69
N ALA A 63 -12.01 -5.20 18.70
CA ALA A 63 -10.74 -4.99 19.39
C ALA A 63 -9.54 -5.21 18.46
N GLY A 64 -9.59 -6.19 17.56
CA GLY A 64 -8.56 -6.46 16.55
C GLY A 64 -8.41 -5.32 15.54
N VAL A 65 -9.54 -4.73 15.09
CA VAL A 65 -9.52 -3.55 14.21
C VAL A 65 -8.96 -2.32 14.95
N CYS A 66 -9.40 -2.07 16.19
CA CYS A 66 -8.85 -1.00 17.02
C CYS A 66 -7.34 -1.17 17.25
N LEU A 67 -6.88 -2.38 17.56
CA LEU A 67 -5.45 -2.70 17.69
C LEU A 67 -4.70 -2.49 16.39
N ALA A 68 -5.25 -2.88 15.24
CA ALA A 68 -4.65 -2.66 13.93
C ALA A 68 -4.40 -1.17 13.67
N ILE A 69 -5.40 -0.33 13.95
CA ILE A 69 -5.32 1.13 13.80
C ILE A 69 -4.25 1.70 14.74
N ILE A 70 -4.24 1.28 16.01
CA ILE A 70 -3.28 1.76 17.00
C ILE A 70 -1.85 1.37 16.60
N ILE A 71 -1.62 0.10 16.23
CA ILE A 71 -0.29 -0.41 15.83
C ILE A 71 0.19 0.30 14.56
N SER A 72 -0.69 0.46 13.56
CA SER A 72 -0.36 1.16 12.32
C SER A 72 0.01 2.61 12.60
N SER A 73 -0.79 3.32 13.40
CA SER A 73 -0.55 4.71 13.76
C SER A 73 0.76 4.87 14.56
N TYR A 74 1.04 3.93 15.48
CA TYR A 74 2.27 3.93 16.25
C TYR A 74 3.51 3.65 15.39
N MET A 75 3.44 2.73 14.42
CA MET A 75 4.54 2.48 13.48
C MET A 75 4.86 3.70 12.61
N VAL A 76 3.82 4.40 12.12
CA VAL A 76 3.97 5.63 11.33
C VAL A 76 4.58 6.74 12.18
N TYR A 77 4.09 6.93 13.40
CA TYR A 77 4.63 7.90 14.34
C TYR A 77 6.10 7.61 14.64
N LYS A 78 6.44 6.37 15.00
CA LYS A 78 7.82 5.97 15.27
C LYS A 78 8.73 6.20 14.06
N LYS A 79 8.33 5.81 12.85
CA LYS A 79 9.11 6.09 11.62
C LYS A 79 9.31 7.59 11.40
N THR A 80 8.29 8.39 11.64
CA THR A 80 8.35 9.86 11.47
C THR A 80 9.29 10.48 12.50
N THR A 81 9.17 10.09 13.77
CA THR A 81 10.06 10.55 14.84
C THR A 81 11.49 10.04 14.65
N ASP A 82 11.70 8.80 14.22
CA ASP A 82 13.04 8.29 13.91
C ASP A 82 13.70 9.11 12.79
N ILE A 83 12.95 9.53 11.76
CA ILE A 83 13.48 10.39 10.70
C ILE A 83 13.81 11.81 11.22
N ILE A 84 12.94 12.36 12.06
CA ILE A 84 13.11 13.71 12.63
C ILE A 84 14.23 13.77 13.67
N ASN A 85 14.36 12.72 14.49
CA ASN A 85 15.31 12.65 15.59
C ASN A 85 16.70 12.18 15.15
N LYS A 86 16.87 11.75 13.89
CA LYS A 86 18.16 11.44 13.28
C LYS A 86 18.87 12.67 12.68
N LYS A 87 18.47 13.87 13.12
CA LYS A 87 19.15 15.13 12.84
C LYS A 87 20.10 15.49 13.99
#